data_AF-A0AAV7XP25-F1
#
_entry.id   AF-A0AAV7XP25-F1
#
_cell.length_a   1.000
_cell.length_b   1.000
_cell.length_c   1.000
_cell.angle_alpha   90.00
_cell.angle_beta   90.00
_cell.angle_gamma   90.00
#
_symmetry.space_group_name_H-M   'P 1'
#
loop_
_entity.id
_entity.type
_entity.pdbx_description
1 polymer ?
#
loop_
_entity_poly.entity_id
_entity_poly.type
_entity_poly.pdbx_seq_one_letter_code
_entity_poly.pdbx_strand_id
1 'polypeptide(L)'
;MSTNIGIQQLFREERFPSGWRLIPLILYSPFGLLLAFLRSFIGFQVLLAAAFVPHVSIIKSMVLKTLCFTLGIVVREECEEKCDDSAQVIVTNHISMLDYIPVHLLSGCATPGRWDAPSTWVLSLKSWGQGETLLSNVRAHMSTSDTPVLLQPEGATTSGTTGLLKFEPWPFQAETKIQPAVIKVWRPAVADIAVTVVAASELWDIFFYLFVPFTVFTVRYLNVVEVEKDQTSAQCMERIEAAIAEDLGIKTTKFTAKDKMEYEKRYLADLYRPVAIANGAAALRLQPTSAQLLRMSNQVKEVLPNVPLDAIRRDLARTWDVDLTITNILEGLVPFVPEGQGPAVSSRSQRNTIDQLF
;
A
#
# COMPACT_ATOMS: atom_id res chain seq x y z
N MET A 1 1.56 32.16 15.86
CA MET A 1 2.55 31.15 16.30
C MET A 1 2.37 29.89 15.47
N SER A 2 3.19 29.72 14.44
CA SER A 2 3.14 28.56 13.53
C SER A 2 3.83 27.38 14.20
N THR A 3 3.09 26.58 14.98
CA THR A 3 3.56 25.27 15.43
C THR A 3 3.81 24.42 14.18
N ASN A 4 5.07 24.20 13.81
CA ASN A 4 5.41 23.30 12.71
C ASN A 4 4.87 21.91 13.03
N ILE A 5 3.87 21.46 12.28
CA ILE A 5 3.34 20.10 12.37
C ILE A 5 4.42 19.17 11.80
N GLY A 6 4.84 18.19 12.58
CA GLY A 6 5.72 17.13 12.10
C GLY A 6 4.94 16.14 11.23
N ILE A 7 5.58 15.58 10.20
CA ILE A 7 4.97 14.61 9.28
C ILE A 7 4.34 13.41 10.01
N GLN A 8 4.95 12.98 11.12
CA GLN A 8 4.45 11.91 12.00
C GLN A 8 3.04 12.18 12.51
N GLN A 9 2.71 13.45 12.82
CA GLN A 9 1.41 13.82 13.40
C GLN A 9 0.27 13.78 12.37
N LEU A 10 0.59 13.69 11.07
CA LEU A 10 -0.41 13.56 10.02
C LEU A 10 -0.98 12.14 9.93
N PHE A 11 -0.27 11.16 10.48
CA PHE A 11 -0.61 9.76 10.38
C PHE A 11 -0.79 9.12 11.75
N ARG A 12 -1.50 7.99 11.79
CA ARG A 12 -1.56 7.16 13.00
C ARG A 12 -0.54 6.04 12.87
N GLU A 13 0.40 5.95 13.80
CA GLU A 13 1.38 4.86 13.87
C GLU A 13 0.80 3.62 14.58
N GLU A 14 -0.05 3.82 15.58
CA GLU A 14 -0.69 2.74 16.32
C GLU A 14 -2.15 2.56 15.91
N ARG A 15 -2.56 1.29 15.78
CA ARG A 15 -3.93 0.93 15.46
C ARG A 15 -4.87 1.01 16.67
N PHE A 16 -4.35 0.62 17.83
CA PHE A 16 -5.10 0.49 19.06
C PHE A 16 -4.89 1.73 19.94
N PRO A 17 -5.88 2.11 20.75
CA PRO A 17 -5.74 3.24 21.65
C PRO A 17 -4.91 2.81 22.86
N SER A 18 -3.98 3.66 23.29
CA SER A 18 -3.16 3.40 24.47
C SER A 18 -3.93 3.74 25.77
N GLY A 19 -3.63 3.02 26.86
CA GLY A 19 -4.17 3.29 28.20
C GLY A 19 -5.56 2.71 28.46
N TRP A 20 -6.39 3.43 29.23
CA TRP A 20 -7.69 2.94 29.74
C TRP A 20 -8.74 2.72 28.65
N ARG A 21 -8.61 3.39 27.49
CA ARG A 21 -9.47 3.19 26.32
C ARG A 21 -9.35 1.80 25.70
N LEU A 22 -8.31 1.05 26.05
CA LEU A 22 -8.12 -0.33 25.61
C LEU A 22 -9.05 -1.32 26.32
N ILE A 23 -9.49 -1.02 27.56
CA ILE A 23 -10.34 -1.89 28.36
C ILE A 23 -11.66 -2.25 27.65
N PRO A 24 -12.48 -1.29 27.17
CA PRO A 24 -13.71 -1.62 26.45
C PRO A 24 -13.44 -2.41 25.17
N LEU A 25 -12.31 -2.13 24.49
CA LEU A 25 -11.92 -2.87 23.29
C LEU A 25 -11.58 -4.34 23.59
N ILE A 26 -10.87 -4.61 24.69
CA ILE A 26 -10.54 -5.98 25.11
C ILE A 26 -11.82 -6.76 25.46
N LEU A 27 -12.75 -6.12 26.16
CA LEU A 27 -14.06 -6.71 26.51
C LEU A 27 -14.90 -6.99 25.26
N TYR A 28 -14.84 -6.11 24.26
CA TYR A 28 -15.53 -6.27 22.98
C TYR A 28 -14.88 -7.32 22.07
N SER A 29 -13.55 -7.52 22.16
CA SER A 29 -12.77 -8.39 21.27
C SER A 29 -13.36 -9.77 20.95
N PRO A 30 -13.84 -10.60 21.91
CA PRO A 30 -14.45 -11.89 21.57
C PRO A 30 -15.69 -11.75 20.68
N PHE A 31 -16.52 -10.73 20.93
CA PHE A 31 -17.70 -10.43 20.11
C PHE A 31 -17.30 -9.86 18.75
N GLY A 32 -16.29 -8.99 18.70
CA GLY A 32 -15.75 -8.43 17.46
C GLY A 32 -15.13 -9.49 16.55
N LEU A 33 -14.44 -10.50 17.11
CA LEU A 33 -13.89 -11.62 16.34
C LEU A 33 -14.99 -12.53 15.79
N LEU A 34 -16.01 -12.83 16.59
CA LEU A 34 -17.18 -13.59 16.12
C LEU A 34 -17.91 -12.83 15.00
N LEU A 35 -18.10 -11.52 15.16
CA LEU A 35 -18.70 -10.65 14.18
C LEU A 35 -17.87 -10.61 12.88
N ALA A 36 -16.54 -10.45 12.99
CA ALA A 36 -15.63 -10.45 11.86
C ALA A 36 -15.67 -11.77 11.10
N PHE A 37 -15.71 -12.91 11.81
CA PHE A 37 -15.82 -14.24 11.20
C PHE A 37 -17.13 -14.40 10.43
N LEU A 38 -18.26 -14.05 11.05
CA LEU A 38 -19.57 -14.12 10.41
C LEU A 38 -19.63 -13.21 9.17
N ARG A 39 -19.15 -11.97 9.28
CA ARG A 39 -19.14 -11.01 8.17
C ARG A 39 -18.17 -11.41 7.06
N SER A 40 -17.02 -11.99 7.39
CA SER A 40 -16.08 -12.53 6.42
C SER A 40 -16.73 -13.66 5.63
N PHE A 41 -17.44 -14.57 6.30
CA PHE A 41 -18.19 -15.63 5.63
C PHE A 41 -19.26 -15.08 4.69
N ILE A 42 -20.10 -14.14 5.16
CA ILE A 42 -21.15 -13.52 4.33
C ILE A 42 -20.53 -12.75 3.16
N GLY A 43 -19.52 -11.92 3.42
CA GLY A 43 -18.84 -11.12 2.40
C GLY A 43 -18.19 -11.97 1.32
N PHE A 44 -17.60 -13.11 1.70
CA PHE A 44 -17.05 -14.08 0.76
C PHE A 44 -18.15 -14.70 -0.12
N GLN A 45 -19.29 -15.09 0.46
CA GLN A 45 -20.43 -15.59 -0.32
C GLN A 45 -20.99 -14.53 -1.28
N VAL A 46 -21.06 -13.27 -0.86
CA VAL A 46 -21.49 -12.15 -1.71
C VAL A 46 -20.53 -11.93 -2.86
N LEU A 47 -19.21 -11.99 -2.60
CA LEU A 47 -18.19 -11.85 -3.62
C LEU A 47 -18.24 -13.01 -4.63
N LEU A 48 -18.44 -14.24 -4.16
CA LEU A 48 -18.66 -15.40 -5.04
C LEU A 48 -19.95 -15.25 -5.84
N ALA A 49 -21.06 -14.84 -5.22
CA ALA A 49 -22.30 -14.61 -5.95
C ALA A 49 -22.12 -13.54 -7.02
N ALA A 50 -21.44 -12.43 -6.69
CA ALA A 50 -21.09 -11.40 -7.66
C ALA A 50 -20.26 -11.98 -8.81
N ALA A 51 -19.35 -12.93 -8.53
CA ALA A 51 -18.53 -13.67 -9.50
C ALA A 51 -19.33 -14.30 -10.65
N PHE A 52 -20.54 -14.79 -10.35
CA PHE A 52 -21.37 -15.53 -11.30
C PHE A 52 -22.52 -14.71 -11.90
N VAL A 53 -22.73 -13.48 -11.42
CA VAL A 53 -23.91 -12.70 -11.80
C VAL A 53 -23.63 -11.79 -13.00
N PRO A 54 -24.52 -11.77 -14.03
CA PRO A 54 -24.37 -10.91 -15.20
C PRO A 54 -24.29 -9.42 -14.85
N HIS A 55 -23.62 -8.64 -15.70
CA HIS A 55 -23.26 -7.22 -15.52
C HIS A 55 -24.45 -6.23 -15.56
N VAL A 56 -25.50 -6.49 -14.80
CA VAL A 56 -26.65 -5.60 -14.66
C VAL A 56 -26.37 -4.58 -13.55
N SER A 57 -26.61 -3.29 -13.84
CA SER A 57 -26.35 -2.18 -12.91
C SER A 57 -27.08 -2.31 -11.57
N ILE A 58 -28.34 -2.79 -11.60
CA ILE A 58 -29.15 -3.02 -10.40
C ILE A 58 -28.48 -4.04 -9.47
N ILE A 59 -27.99 -5.14 -10.03
CA ILE A 59 -27.38 -6.19 -9.22
C ILE A 59 -26.03 -5.72 -8.65
N LYS A 60 -25.24 -4.97 -9.43
CA LYS A 60 -24.03 -4.33 -8.91
C LYS A 60 -24.32 -3.42 -7.72
N SER A 61 -25.38 -2.61 -7.79
CA SER A 61 -25.80 -1.75 -6.68
C SER A 61 -26.23 -2.58 -5.45
N MET A 62 -26.98 -3.66 -5.63
CA MET A 62 -27.37 -4.55 -4.53
C MET A 62 -26.17 -5.25 -3.89
N VAL A 63 -25.24 -5.76 -4.70
CA VAL A 63 -24.00 -6.38 -4.22
C VAL A 63 -23.17 -5.39 -3.43
N LEU A 64 -22.99 -4.17 -3.94
CA LEU A 64 -22.24 -3.12 -3.25
C LEU A 64 -22.91 -2.75 -1.92
N LYS A 65 -24.23 -2.54 -1.89
CA LYS A 65 -24.98 -2.27 -0.65
C LYS A 65 -24.83 -3.39 0.37
N THR A 66 -24.87 -4.64 -0.08
CA THR A 66 -24.67 -5.82 0.78
C THR A 66 -23.24 -5.87 1.30
N LEU A 67 -22.24 -5.59 0.46
CA LEU A 67 -20.84 -5.52 0.86
C LEU A 67 -20.60 -4.40 1.89
N CYS A 68 -21.19 -3.22 1.69
CA CYS A 68 -21.16 -2.12 2.66
C CYS A 68 -21.75 -2.54 4.01
N PHE A 69 -22.90 -3.22 3.98
CA PHE A 69 -23.53 -3.76 5.18
C PHE A 69 -22.64 -4.79 5.89
N THR A 70 -21.99 -5.69 5.14
CA THR A 70 -21.05 -6.66 5.72
C THR A 70 -19.81 -6.00 6.32
N LEU A 71 -19.35 -4.89 5.76
CA LEU A 71 -18.25 -4.08 6.32
C LEU A 71 -18.69 -3.14 7.45
N GLY A 72 -19.99 -3.13 7.80
CA GLY A 72 -20.56 -2.25 8.80
C GLY A 72 -20.50 -0.77 8.39
N ILE A 73 -20.46 -0.45 7.10
CA ILE A 73 -20.38 0.93 6.61
C ILE A 73 -21.77 1.57 6.65
N VAL A 74 -21.87 2.69 7.34
CA VAL A 74 -23.07 3.53 7.39
C VAL A 74 -22.72 4.85 6.73
N VAL A 75 -23.48 5.25 5.72
CA VAL A 75 -23.28 6.51 5.00
C VAL A 75 -24.27 7.54 5.51
N ARG A 76 -23.76 8.73 5.82
CA ARG A 76 -24.54 9.91 6.20
C ARG A 76 -24.17 11.04 5.27
N GLU A 77 -25.17 11.68 4.70
CA GLU A 77 -25.00 12.84 3.84
C GLU A 77 -25.36 14.11 4.61
N GLU A 78 -24.54 15.15 4.44
CA GLU A 78 -24.77 16.49 4.99
C GLU A 78 -24.71 17.54 3.88
N CYS A 79 -25.61 18.53 3.94
CA CYS A 79 -25.68 19.64 2.99
C CYS A 79 -25.87 19.22 1.53
N GLU A 80 -26.85 18.33 1.27
CA GLU A 80 -27.26 17.91 -0.09
C GLU A 80 -27.60 19.09 -1.01
N GLU A 81 -28.14 20.18 -0.45
CA GLU A 81 -28.48 21.43 -1.16
C GLU A 81 -27.28 22.10 -1.87
N LYS A 82 -26.05 21.72 -1.50
CA LYS A 82 -24.82 22.25 -2.11
C LYS A 82 -24.24 21.36 -3.20
N CYS A 83 -24.82 20.18 -3.42
CA CYS A 83 -24.43 19.31 -4.52
C CYS A 83 -24.96 19.90 -5.83
N ASP A 84 -24.04 20.34 -6.69
CA ASP A 84 -24.38 20.87 -8.01
C ASP A 84 -24.23 19.78 -9.08
N ASP A 85 -25.35 19.41 -9.71
CA ASP A 85 -25.40 18.40 -10.79
C ASP A 85 -24.57 18.79 -12.02
N SER A 86 -24.22 20.07 -12.17
CA SER A 86 -23.38 20.54 -13.28
C SER A 86 -21.88 20.35 -13.04
N ALA A 87 -21.46 19.97 -11.83
CA ALA A 87 -20.06 19.68 -11.53
C ALA A 87 -19.73 18.20 -11.79
N GLN A 88 -19.01 17.93 -12.88
CA GLN A 88 -18.60 16.56 -13.24
C GLN A 88 -17.42 16.03 -12.42
N VAL A 89 -16.75 16.87 -11.62
CA VAL A 89 -15.62 16.47 -10.79
C VAL A 89 -15.90 16.73 -9.32
N ILE A 90 -15.79 15.69 -8.51
CA ILE A 90 -15.87 15.76 -7.04
C ILE A 90 -14.47 15.58 -6.47
N VAL A 91 -14.01 16.54 -5.66
CA VAL A 91 -12.72 16.48 -4.97
C VAL A 91 -12.93 16.28 -3.49
N THR A 92 -12.31 15.25 -2.90
CA THR A 92 -12.40 14.99 -1.47
C THR A 92 -11.04 14.83 -0.80
N ASN A 93 -11.05 14.92 0.52
CA ASN A 93 -9.96 14.37 1.32
C ASN A 93 -9.89 12.83 1.23
N HIS A 94 -8.77 12.27 1.67
CA HIS A 94 -8.48 10.82 1.59
C HIS A 94 -8.06 10.29 2.97
N ILE A 95 -8.98 9.70 3.72
CA ILE A 95 -8.79 9.10 5.04
C ILE A 95 -8.58 7.59 4.93
N SER A 96 -9.35 6.90 4.09
CA SER A 96 -9.31 5.45 3.97
C SER A 96 -9.40 4.97 2.54
N MET A 97 -8.92 3.75 2.31
CA MET A 97 -9.07 3.07 1.02
C MET A 97 -10.53 2.91 0.59
N LEU A 98 -11.50 2.94 1.52
CA LEU A 98 -12.93 2.72 1.24
C LEU A 98 -13.71 4.02 1.07
N ASP A 99 -13.05 5.18 1.08
CA ASP A 99 -13.70 6.50 0.99
C ASP A 99 -14.50 6.71 -0.30
N TYR A 100 -14.16 5.97 -1.36
CA TYR A 100 -14.91 6.01 -2.61
C TYR A 100 -16.31 5.38 -2.50
N ILE A 101 -16.50 4.40 -1.60
CA ILE A 101 -17.78 3.70 -1.43
C ILE A 101 -18.91 4.65 -1.03
N PRO A 102 -18.79 5.44 0.06
CA PRO A 102 -19.86 6.34 0.47
C PRO A 102 -20.16 7.38 -0.62
N VAL A 103 -19.15 7.95 -1.27
CA VAL A 103 -19.37 8.93 -2.34
C VAL A 103 -20.07 8.29 -3.54
N HIS A 104 -19.66 7.08 -3.95
CA HIS A 104 -20.31 6.35 -5.03
C HIS A 104 -21.77 6.01 -4.71
N LEU A 105 -22.08 5.68 -3.45
CA LEU A 105 -23.46 5.39 -3.03
C LEU A 105 -24.37 6.62 -3.05
N LEU A 106 -23.82 7.82 -2.83
CA LEU A 106 -24.57 9.08 -2.83
C LEU A 106 -24.71 9.67 -4.23
N SER A 107 -23.60 9.86 -4.96
CA SER A 107 -23.59 10.56 -6.25
C SER A 107 -23.46 9.66 -7.48
N GLY A 108 -23.33 8.34 -7.30
CA GLY A 108 -23.09 7.41 -8.42
C GLY A 108 -21.74 7.60 -9.12
N CYS A 109 -20.79 8.28 -8.47
CA CYS A 109 -19.55 8.71 -9.11
C CYS A 109 -18.65 7.56 -9.59
N ALA A 110 -17.96 7.74 -10.70
CA ALA A 110 -16.87 6.88 -11.11
C ALA A 110 -15.59 7.26 -10.35
N THR A 111 -14.89 6.28 -9.79
CA THR A 111 -13.58 6.52 -9.14
C THR A 111 -12.49 5.79 -9.91
N PRO A 112 -11.35 6.45 -10.21
CA PRO A 112 -10.18 5.75 -10.73
C PRO A 112 -9.69 4.73 -9.71
N GLY A 113 -9.82 3.45 -10.03
CA GLY A 113 -9.35 2.37 -9.18
C GLY A 113 -7.83 2.22 -9.26
N ARG A 114 -7.17 2.14 -8.09
CA ARG A 114 -5.75 1.74 -7.96
C ARG A 114 -5.54 0.22 -7.99
N TRP A 115 -6.61 -0.56 -7.85
CA TRP A 115 -6.54 -2.02 -7.77
C TRP A 115 -6.75 -2.64 -9.15
N ASP A 116 -5.95 -3.66 -9.49
CA ASP A 116 -6.15 -4.54 -10.65
C ASP A 116 -6.84 -5.87 -10.27
N ALA A 117 -7.34 -5.97 -9.03
CA ALA A 117 -7.93 -7.19 -8.49
C ALA A 117 -9.31 -7.50 -9.08
N PRO A 118 -9.80 -8.75 -8.98
CA PRO A 118 -11.18 -9.13 -9.31
C PRO A 118 -12.22 -8.55 -8.33
N SER A 119 -11.93 -7.48 -7.59
CA SER A 119 -12.92 -6.70 -6.86
C SER A 119 -13.32 -5.43 -7.62
N THR A 120 -12.54 -5.01 -8.62
CA THR A 120 -12.78 -3.80 -9.42
C THR A 120 -14.14 -3.80 -10.10
N TRP A 121 -14.47 -4.91 -10.74
CA TRP A 121 -15.73 -5.10 -11.45
C TRP A 121 -16.96 -5.21 -10.53
N VAL A 122 -16.76 -5.67 -9.28
CA VAL A 122 -17.78 -5.80 -8.23
C VAL A 122 -18.05 -4.46 -7.56
N LEU A 123 -17.01 -3.66 -7.36
CA LEU A 123 -17.04 -2.35 -6.71
C LEU A 123 -17.28 -1.19 -7.67
N SER A 124 -17.55 -1.48 -8.95
CA SER A 124 -17.67 -0.47 -10.03
C SER A 124 -16.45 0.44 -10.18
N LEU A 125 -15.29 0.00 -9.71
CA LEU A 125 -14.01 0.69 -9.90
C LEU A 125 -13.55 0.43 -11.33
N LYS A 126 -13.26 1.50 -12.08
CA LYS A 126 -12.61 1.39 -13.38
C LYS A 126 -11.11 1.56 -13.19
N SER A 127 -10.31 0.62 -13.67
CA SER A 127 -8.85 0.77 -13.68
C SER A 127 -8.48 1.83 -14.71
N TRP A 128 -8.16 3.03 -14.22
CA TRP A 128 -7.84 4.18 -15.09
C TRP A 128 -6.33 4.42 -15.22
N GLY A 129 -5.50 3.56 -14.63
CA GLY A 129 -4.04 3.70 -14.68
C GLY A 129 -3.52 4.79 -13.73
N GLN A 130 -2.26 5.19 -13.92
CA GLN A 130 -1.59 6.21 -13.11
C GLN A 130 -0.99 7.32 -14.00
N GLY A 131 -0.88 8.53 -13.46
CA GLY A 131 -0.23 9.66 -14.14
C GLY A 131 -0.99 10.16 -15.36
N GLU A 132 -0.31 10.32 -16.50
CA GLU A 132 -0.91 10.87 -17.73
C GLU A 132 -2.01 9.97 -18.31
N THR A 133 -1.91 8.65 -18.11
CA THR A 133 -2.94 7.69 -18.55
C THR A 133 -4.25 7.83 -17.77
N LEU A 134 -4.17 8.24 -16.50
CA LEU A 134 -5.34 8.55 -15.68
C LEU A 134 -6.08 9.77 -16.23
N LEU A 135 -5.34 10.84 -16.55
CA LEU A 135 -5.92 12.08 -17.06
C LEU A 135 -6.61 11.89 -18.41
N SER A 136 -6.00 11.13 -19.32
CA SER A 136 -6.63 10.83 -20.62
C SER A 136 -7.90 10.00 -20.47
N ASN A 137 -7.89 9.00 -19.58
CA ASN A 137 -9.06 8.16 -19.31
C ASN A 137 -10.19 8.92 -18.60
N VAL A 138 -9.85 9.80 -17.66
CA VAL A 138 -10.81 10.69 -16.98
C VAL A 138 -11.49 11.60 -18.01
N ARG A 139 -10.70 12.26 -18.88
CA ARG A 139 -11.24 13.13 -19.94
C ARG A 139 -12.11 12.37 -20.94
N ALA A 140 -11.68 11.17 -21.33
CA ALA A 140 -12.47 10.31 -22.22
C ALA A 140 -13.80 9.89 -21.57
N HIS A 141 -13.79 9.56 -20.28
CA HIS A 141 -14.99 9.19 -19.53
C HIS A 141 -15.96 10.36 -19.38
N MET A 142 -15.47 11.56 -19.06
CA MET A 142 -16.27 12.80 -19.02
C MET A 142 -16.89 13.14 -20.38
N SER A 143 -16.15 12.94 -21.47
CA SER A 143 -16.66 13.19 -22.83
C SER A 143 -17.75 12.19 -23.25
N THR A 144 -17.80 11.01 -22.61
CA THR A 144 -18.69 9.90 -23.00
C THR A 144 -19.89 9.75 -22.06
N SER A 145 -19.79 10.21 -20.82
CA SER A 145 -20.75 9.91 -19.77
C SER A 145 -20.94 11.11 -18.83
N ASP A 146 -22.18 11.40 -18.47
CA ASP A 146 -22.54 12.46 -17.52
C ASP A 146 -22.34 12.08 -16.04
N THR A 147 -21.67 10.96 -15.75
CA THR A 147 -21.46 10.51 -14.38
C THR A 147 -20.29 11.28 -13.75
N PRO A 148 -20.45 11.82 -12.52
CA PRO A 148 -19.37 12.57 -11.88
C PRO A 148 -18.18 11.67 -11.56
N VAL A 149 -16.99 12.27 -11.50
CA VAL A 149 -15.73 11.59 -11.21
C VAL A 149 -15.21 12.01 -9.85
N LEU A 150 -14.95 11.05 -8.97
CA LEU A 150 -14.30 11.30 -7.69
C LEU A 150 -12.77 11.31 -7.85
N LEU A 151 -12.15 12.42 -7.46
CA LEU A 151 -10.70 12.59 -7.45
C LEU A 151 -10.20 12.93 -6.05
N GLN A 152 -9.08 12.34 -5.65
CA GLN A 152 -8.47 12.54 -4.34
C GLN A 152 -7.03 13.06 -4.51
N PRO A 153 -6.86 14.39 -4.64
CA PRO A 153 -5.57 15.01 -4.97
C PRO A 153 -4.52 14.94 -3.86
N GLU A 154 -4.86 14.45 -2.66
CA GLU A 154 -3.88 14.09 -1.62
C GLU A 154 -2.94 12.96 -2.05
N GLY A 155 -3.40 12.09 -2.97
CA GLY A 155 -2.64 10.94 -3.48
C GLY A 155 -2.41 9.82 -2.46
N ALA A 156 -2.56 10.07 -1.16
CA ALA A 156 -2.38 9.08 -0.11
C ALA A 156 -3.24 9.34 1.13
N THR A 157 -3.52 8.28 1.90
CA THR A 157 -4.34 8.37 3.12
C THR A 157 -3.72 9.24 4.23
N THR A 158 -4.53 10.05 4.89
CA THR A 158 -4.16 10.81 6.10
C THR A 158 -5.04 10.43 7.28
N SER A 159 -4.64 10.84 8.50
CA SER A 159 -5.46 10.58 9.70
C SER A 159 -6.76 11.40 9.75
N GLY A 160 -6.87 12.46 8.94
CA GLY A 160 -8.02 13.38 8.95
C GLY A 160 -8.20 14.22 10.22
N THR A 161 -7.20 14.27 11.12
CA THR A 161 -7.33 14.93 12.44
C THR A 161 -6.36 16.09 12.67
N THR A 162 -5.11 15.97 12.25
CA THR A 162 -4.09 17.01 12.52
C THR A 162 -3.91 17.97 11.35
N GLY A 163 -3.90 17.42 10.13
CA GLY A 163 -3.66 18.21 8.93
C GLY A 163 -3.86 17.42 7.65
N LEU A 164 -3.96 18.17 6.57
CA LEU A 164 -4.18 17.68 5.22
C LEU A 164 -2.84 17.63 4.46
N LEU A 165 -2.65 16.62 3.60
CA LEU A 165 -1.53 16.65 2.66
C LEU A 165 -1.79 17.71 1.59
N LYS A 166 -0.72 18.26 1.04
CA LYS A 166 -0.80 19.24 -0.04
C LYS A 166 -1.47 18.62 -1.26
N PHE A 167 -2.50 19.30 -1.77
CA PHE A 167 -3.22 18.84 -2.95
C PHE A 167 -2.41 19.10 -4.23
N GLU A 168 -2.38 18.12 -5.13
CA GLU A 168 -1.80 18.31 -6.45
C GLU A 168 -2.80 18.98 -7.43
N PRO A 169 -2.33 19.85 -8.35
CA PRO A 169 -3.18 20.65 -9.25
C PRO A 169 -3.70 19.93 -10.49
N TRP A 170 -3.44 18.63 -10.64
CA TRP A 170 -3.86 17.87 -11.82
C TRP A 170 -5.39 17.73 -12.00
N PRO A 171 -6.27 17.78 -10.98
CA PRO A 171 -7.72 17.71 -11.20
C PRO A 171 -8.27 18.82 -12.12
N PHE A 172 -7.71 20.03 -12.03
CA PHE A 172 -8.08 21.15 -12.91
C PHE A 172 -7.58 21.01 -14.36
N GLN A 173 -6.76 19.99 -14.66
CA GLN A 173 -6.42 19.64 -16.04
C GLN A 173 -7.54 18.81 -16.70
N ALA A 174 -8.45 18.24 -15.90
CA ALA A 174 -9.60 17.48 -16.36
C ALA A 174 -10.81 18.40 -16.60
N GLU A 175 -11.16 19.26 -15.63
CA GLU A 175 -12.38 20.09 -15.67
C GLU A 175 -12.17 21.46 -15.00
N THR A 176 -12.93 22.48 -15.40
CA THR A 176 -12.84 23.84 -14.83
C THR A 176 -13.79 24.09 -13.67
N LYS A 177 -14.82 23.25 -13.51
CA LYS A 177 -15.80 23.30 -12.42
C LYS A 177 -15.64 22.08 -11.52
N ILE A 178 -15.27 22.31 -10.26
CA ILE A 178 -14.99 21.24 -9.30
C ILE A 178 -15.87 21.41 -8.05
N GLN A 179 -16.53 20.32 -7.66
CA GLN A 179 -17.32 20.21 -6.44
C GLN A 179 -16.44 19.68 -5.29
N PRO A 180 -16.05 20.49 -4.30
CA PRO A 180 -15.34 19.98 -3.15
C PRO A 180 -16.32 19.26 -2.20
N ALA A 181 -15.87 18.19 -1.58
CA ALA A 181 -16.61 17.49 -0.54
C ALA A 181 -15.67 16.98 0.57
N VAL A 182 -16.19 16.92 1.78
CA VAL A 182 -15.47 16.57 2.99
C VAL A 182 -15.97 15.24 3.51
N ILE A 183 -15.05 14.32 3.76
CA ILE A 183 -15.30 13.00 4.34
C ILE A 183 -14.84 13.03 5.79
N LYS A 184 -15.76 12.74 6.71
CA LYS A 184 -15.49 12.54 8.14
C LYS A 184 -15.82 11.10 8.50
N VAL A 185 -14.89 10.42 9.16
CA VAL A 185 -15.08 9.03 9.59
C VAL A 185 -15.20 8.95 11.10
N TRP A 186 -16.23 8.26 11.57
CA TRP A 186 -16.48 8.05 12.98
C TRP A 186 -16.70 6.56 13.29
N ARG A 187 -16.14 6.10 14.41
CA ARG A 187 -16.33 4.74 14.94
C ARG A 187 -16.75 4.79 16.41
N PRO A 188 -17.55 3.82 16.88
CA PRO A 188 -17.95 3.75 18.29
C PRO A 188 -16.77 3.60 19.25
N ALA A 189 -16.83 4.27 20.40
CA ALA A 189 -15.76 4.26 21.40
C ALA A 189 -15.44 2.87 21.98
N VAL A 190 -16.41 1.93 21.94
CA VAL A 190 -16.19 0.53 22.34
C VAL A 190 -15.20 -0.20 21.43
N ALA A 191 -15.01 0.31 20.20
CA ALA A 191 -14.10 -0.20 19.20
C ALA A 191 -13.32 0.97 18.57
N ASP A 192 -12.65 1.78 19.42
CA ASP A 192 -11.80 2.93 19.04
C ASP A 192 -10.52 2.47 18.34
N ILE A 193 -10.68 1.90 17.15
CA ILE A 193 -9.62 1.39 16.30
C ILE A 193 -9.40 2.39 15.16
N ALA A 194 -8.14 2.76 14.93
CA ALA A 194 -7.77 3.61 13.80
C ALA A 194 -8.28 3.07 12.46
N VAL A 195 -8.76 3.96 11.60
CA VAL A 195 -9.31 3.60 10.28
C VAL A 195 -8.22 3.07 9.36
N THR A 196 -7.09 3.77 9.31
CA THR A 196 -5.88 3.36 8.62
C THR A 196 -4.68 3.72 9.52
N VAL A 197 -3.56 3.03 9.30
CA VAL A 197 -2.33 3.17 10.08
C VAL A 197 -1.17 3.24 9.09
N VAL A 198 -0.10 3.94 9.46
CA VAL A 198 1.15 4.00 8.67
C VAL A 198 1.60 2.57 8.34
N ALA A 199 1.85 2.30 7.07
CA ALA A 199 2.29 1.00 6.56
C ALA A 199 1.34 -0.19 6.81
N ALA A 200 0.06 0.04 7.13
CA ALA A 200 -0.90 -1.03 7.19
C ALA A 200 -1.15 -1.64 5.81
N SER A 201 -1.23 -2.96 5.74
CA SER A 201 -1.76 -3.62 4.56
C SER A 201 -3.25 -3.33 4.43
N GLU A 202 -3.71 -3.15 3.20
CA GLU A 202 -5.12 -2.88 2.90
C GLU A 202 -6.04 -4.02 3.37
N LEU A 203 -5.56 -5.27 3.28
CA LEU A 203 -6.27 -6.43 3.85
C LEU A 203 -6.44 -6.31 5.37
N TRP A 204 -5.45 -5.75 6.07
CA TRP A 204 -5.61 -5.52 7.49
C TRP A 204 -6.66 -4.45 7.78
N ASP A 205 -6.71 -3.38 7.01
CA ASP A 205 -7.75 -2.36 7.14
C ASP A 205 -9.15 -2.98 6.93
N ILE A 206 -9.34 -3.82 5.91
CA ILE A 206 -10.61 -4.54 5.66
C ILE A 206 -11.01 -5.40 6.86
N PHE A 207 -10.09 -6.17 7.45
CA PHE A 207 -10.40 -6.97 8.62
C PHE A 207 -10.95 -6.14 9.78
N PHE A 208 -10.39 -4.96 10.03
CA PHE A 208 -10.88 -4.10 11.10
C PHE A 208 -12.24 -3.46 10.78
N TYR A 209 -12.59 -3.26 9.51
CA TYR A 209 -13.98 -2.96 9.13
C TYR A 209 -14.93 -4.11 9.46
N LEU A 210 -14.53 -5.36 9.24
CA LEU A 210 -15.33 -6.53 9.61
C LEU A 210 -15.49 -6.66 11.13
N PHE A 211 -14.44 -6.35 11.89
CA PHE A 211 -14.39 -6.44 13.36
C PHE A 211 -15.15 -5.33 14.09
N VAL A 212 -15.07 -4.09 13.63
CA VAL A 212 -15.74 -2.93 14.25
C VAL A 212 -17.26 -3.05 13.99
N PRO A 213 -18.12 -2.76 14.98
CA PRO A 213 -19.56 -2.97 14.83
C PRO A 213 -20.16 -2.16 13.67
N PHE A 214 -19.77 -0.90 13.53
CA PHE A 214 -20.08 -0.08 12.35
C PHE A 214 -19.11 1.11 12.25
N THR A 215 -18.91 1.60 11.03
CA THR A 215 -18.14 2.81 10.71
C THR A 215 -19.06 3.78 9.98
N VAL A 216 -19.22 4.98 10.53
CA VAL A 216 -20.06 6.02 9.92
C VAL A 216 -19.18 6.93 9.08
N PHE A 217 -19.48 7.01 7.79
CA PHE A 217 -18.92 7.98 6.87
C PHE A 217 -19.90 9.12 6.71
N THR A 218 -19.48 10.32 7.08
CA THR A 218 -20.24 11.55 6.85
C THR A 218 -19.62 12.28 5.68
N VAL A 219 -20.37 12.42 4.59
CA VAL A 219 -19.96 13.16 3.39
C VAL A 219 -20.69 14.50 3.40
N ARG A 220 -19.94 15.58 3.31
CA ARG A 220 -20.46 16.95 3.32
C ARG A 220 -20.01 17.71 2.10
N TYR A 221 -20.95 18.16 1.28
CA TYR A 221 -20.65 18.95 0.07
C TYR A 221 -20.38 20.42 0.43
N LEU A 222 -19.34 20.99 -0.17
CA LEU A 222 -18.98 22.41 -0.05
C LEU A 222 -19.50 23.19 -1.27
N ASN A 223 -19.25 24.49 -1.33
CA ASN A 223 -19.65 25.27 -2.51
C ASN A 223 -18.74 24.93 -3.69
N VAL A 224 -19.32 24.88 -4.89
CA VAL A 224 -18.58 24.62 -6.12
C VAL A 224 -17.51 25.69 -6.35
N VAL A 225 -16.34 25.26 -6.82
CA VAL A 225 -15.20 26.11 -7.12
C VAL A 225 -14.93 26.06 -8.61
N GLU A 226 -15.04 27.21 -9.26
CA GLU A 226 -14.72 27.39 -10.68
C GLU A 226 -13.35 28.07 -10.84
N VAL A 227 -12.63 27.68 -11.89
CA VAL A 227 -11.37 28.33 -12.27
C VAL A 227 -11.66 29.71 -12.84
N GLU A 228 -11.27 30.76 -12.13
CA GLU A 228 -11.35 32.14 -12.60
C GLU A 228 -10.27 32.40 -13.68
N LYS A 229 -10.57 33.25 -14.66
CA LYS A 229 -9.74 33.46 -15.88
C LYS A 229 -8.30 33.95 -15.59
N ASP A 230 -8.07 34.53 -14.42
CA ASP A 230 -6.77 35.10 -14.03
C ASP A 230 -6.00 34.25 -13.00
N GLN A 231 -6.56 33.10 -12.58
CA GLN A 231 -5.98 32.27 -11.52
C GLN A 231 -5.24 31.05 -12.09
N THR A 232 -4.14 30.67 -11.41
CA THR A 232 -3.45 29.41 -11.73
C THR A 232 -4.20 28.23 -11.11
N SER A 233 -4.19 27.07 -11.76
CA SER A 233 -4.79 25.82 -11.22
C SER A 233 -4.27 25.47 -9.81
N ALA A 234 -3.01 25.76 -9.52
CA ALA A 234 -2.43 25.60 -8.19
C ALA A 234 -3.08 26.49 -7.13
N GLN A 235 -3.39 27.75 -7.45
CA GLN A 235 -4.06 28.67 -6.53
C GLN A 235 -5.51 28.25 -6.27
N CYS A 236 -6.19 27.76 -7.32
CA CYS A 236 -7.53 27.19 -7.17
C CYS A 236 -7.52 25.95 -6.27
N MET A 237 -6.50 25.08 -6.39
CA MET A 237 -6.37 23.92 -5.51
C MET A 237 -6.08 24.33 -4.07
N GLU A 238 -5.23 25.34 -3.86
CA GLU A 238 -4.96 25.85 -2.51
C GLU A 238 -6.24 26.42 -1.86
N ARG A 239 -7.14 27.03 -2.64
CA ARG A 239 -8.47 27.47 -2.17
C ARG A 239 -9.37 26.28 -1.78
N ILE A 240 -9.40 25.22 -2.59
CA ILE A 240 -10.13 23.98 -2.27
C ILE A 240 -9.56 23.32 -1.01
N GLU A 241 -8.24 23.20 -0.95
CA GLU A 241 -7.51 22.62 0.19
C GLU A 241 -7.82 23.40 1.47
N ALA A 242 -7.79 24.73 1.41
CA ALA A 242 -8.13 25.60 2.52
C ALA A 242 -9.60 25.45 2.96
N ALA A 243 -10.55 25.38 2.02
CA ALA A 243 -11.96 25.20 2.32
C ALA A 243 -12.25 23.84 2.99
N ILE A 244 -11.61 22.77 2.52
CA ILE A 244 -11.71 21.42 3.12
C ILE A 244 -11.07 21.42 4.51
N ALA A 245 -9.89 22.03 4.66
CA ALA A 245 -9.20 22.10 5.94
C ALA A 245 -9.99 22.91 6.99
N GLU A 246 -10.61 24.02 6.58
CA GLU A 246 -11.47 24.84 7.43
C GLU A 246 -12.70 24.06 7.94
N ASP A 247 -13.40 23.33 7.06
CA ASP A 247 -14.58 22.55 7.45
C ASP A 247 -14.23 21.33 8.33
N LEU A 248 -13.05 20.74 8.12
CA LEU A 248 -12.49 19.69 8.98
C LEU A 248 -11.96 20.24 10.32
N GLY A 249 -11.68 21.54 10.40
CA GLY A 249 -11.02 22.16 11.56
C GLY A 249 -9.54 21.79 11.70
N ILE A 250 -8.87 21.47 10.58
CA ILE A 250 -7.47 21.02 10.52
C ILE A 250 -6.59 22.03 9.78
N LYS A 251 -5.27 21.82 9.78
CA LYS A 251 -4.32 22.70 9.07
C LYS A 251 -3.90 22.12 7.72
N THR A 252 -3.68 22.99 6.74
CA THR A 252 -3.01 22.64 5.49
C THR A 252 -1.51 22.46 5.74
N THR A 253 -0.89 21.51 5.02
CA THR A 253 0.55 21.25 5.16
C THR A 253 1.27 21.29 3.82
N LYS A 254 2.60 21.43 3.86
CA LYS A 254 3.43 21.41 2.66
C LYS A 254 3.87 20.01 2.23
N PHE A 255 3.50 18.99 3.03
CA PHE A 255 3.91 17.61 2.78
C PHE A 255 3.07 17.01 1.66
N THR A 256 3.73 16.26 0.78
CA THR A 256 3.13 15.62 -0.38
C THR A 256 3.00 14.11 -0.17
N ALA A 257 2.28 13.42 -1.05
CA ALA A 257 2.21 11.95 -1.06
C ALA A 257 3.59 11.29 -1.12
N LYS A 258 4.57 11.93 -1.78
CA LYS A 258 5.95 11.43 -1.86
C LYS A 258 6.65 11.46 -0.50
N ASP A 259 6.43 12.52 0.27
CA ASP A 259 6.99 12.64 1.62
C ASP A 259 6.42 11.57 2.56
N LYS A 260 5.13 11.24 2.39
CA LYS A 260 4.51 10.11 3.11
C LYS A 260 5.20 8.79 2.79
N MET A 261 5.39 8.46 1.51
CA MET A 261 6.03 7.19 1.11
C MET A 261 7.45 7.06 1.68
N GLU A 262 8.22 8.14 1.66
CA GLU A 262 9.56 8.16 2.24
C GLU A 262 9.52 7.99 3.76
N TYR A 263 8.57 8.62 4.44
CA TYR A 263 8.36 8.43 5.87
C TYR A 263 7.92 7.00 6.22
N GLU A 264 7.01 6.40 5.44
CA GLU A 264 6.57 5.01 5.60
C GLU A 264 7.73 4.03 5.45
N LYS A 265 8.60 4.24 4.44
CA LYS A 265 9.81 3.44 4.24
C LYS A 265 10.76 3.53 5.43
N ARG A 266 10.96 4.73 5.99
CA ARG A 266 11.79 4.93 7.20
C ARG A 266 11.18 4.25 8.41
N TYR A 267 9.88 4.40 8.61
CA TYR A 267 9.14 3.78 9.70
C TYR A 267 9.25 2.24 9.66
N LEU A 268 9.05 1.64 8.49
CA LEU A 268 9.23 0.20 8.31
C LEU A 268 10.68 -0.24 8.54
N ALA A 269 11.67 0.50 8.05
CA ALA A 269 13.08 0.18 8.27
C ALA A 269 13.44 0.20 9.76
N ASP A 270 12.88 1.13 10.53
CA ASP A 270 13.09 1.21 11.98
C ASP A 270 12.40 0.06 12.72
N LEU A 271 11.20 -0.34 12.31
CA LEU A 271 10.49 -1.51 12.86
C LEU A 271 11.23 -2.83 12.62
N TYR A 272 11.82 -3.01 11.43
CA TYR A 272 12.53 -4.25 11.07
C TYR A 272 14.00 -4.27 11.49
N ARG A 273 14.59 -3.13 11.89
CA ARG A 273 15.98 -3.04 12.38
C ARG A 273 16.30 -4.06 13.49
N PRO A 274 15.50 -4.23 14.56
CA PRO A 274 15.81 -5.23 15.59
C PRO A 274 15.76 -6.67 15.07
N VAL A 275 14.85 -6.98 14.14
CA VAL A 275 14.75 -8.32 13.53
C VAL A 275 15.95 -8.62 12.62
N ALA A 276 16.41 -7.63 11.85
CA ALA A 276 17.61 -7.76 11.02
C ALA A 276 18.89 -7.95 11.86
N ILE A 277 19.00 -7.25 13.00
CA ILE A 277 20.12 -7.43 13.93
C ILE A 277 20.05 -8.81 14.60
N ALA A 278 18.86 -9.27 15.00
CA ALA A 278 18.68 -10.60 15.58
C ALA A 278 18.98 -11.72 14.57
N ASN A 279 18.54 -11.57 13.31
CA ASN A 279 18.83 -12.52 12.23
C ASN A 279 20.31 -12.47 11.80
N GLY A 280 20.94 -11.29 11.80
CA GLY A 280 22.38 -11.15 11.58
C GLY A 280 23.20 -11.78 12.71
N ALA A 281 22.76 -11.63 13.97
CA ALA A 281 23.36 -12.29 15.12
C ALA A 281 23.11 -13.82 15.10
N ALA A 282 21.97 -14.28 14.60
CA ALA A 282 21.69 -15.70 14.38
C ALA A 282 22.54 -16.28 13.23
N ALA A 283 22.72 -15.54 12.13
CA ALA A 283 23.63 -15.89 11.04
C ALA A 283 25.10 -15.92 11.50
N LEU A 284 25.49 -15.00 12.41
CA LEU A 284 26.79 -15.04 13.07
C LEU A 284 26.95 -16.23 14.04
N ARG A 285 25.86 -16.72 14.64
CA ARG A 285 25.87 -17.92 15.49
C ARG A 285 25.91 -19.23 14.71
N LEU A 286 25.50 -19.21 13.45
CA LEU A 286 25.62 -20.35 12.56
C LEU A 286 27.04 -20.49 11.97
N GLN A 287 27.90 -19.46 12.09
CA GLN A 287 29.31 -19.52 11.67
C GLN A 287 30.00 -20.75 12.23
N PRO A 288 30.59 -21.65 11.41
CA PRO A 288 31.24 -22.81 11.94
C PRO A 288 32.44 -22.29 12.69
N THR A 289 32.60 -22.74 13.94
CA THR A 289 33.73 -22.31 14.75
C THR A 289 35.03 -22.66 14.01
N SER A 290 36.13 -21.95 14.26
CA SER A 290 37.43 -22.23 13.63
C SER A 290 37.84 -23.72 13.72
N ALA A 291 37.43 -24.41 14.80
CA ALA A 291 37.62 -25.85 14.99
C ALA A 291 36.75 -26.73 14.05
N GLN A 292 35.52 -26.31 13.72
CA GLN A 292 34.64 -27.00 12.78
C GLN A 292 35.12 -26.81 11.33
N LEU A 293 35.48 -25.57 10.96
CA LEU A 293 36.10 -25.29 9.65
C LEU A 293 37.39 -26.09 9.45
N LEU A 294 38.20 -26.26 10.50
CA LEU A 294 39.41 -27.08 10.43
C LEU A 294 39.09 -28.56 10.16
N ARG A 295 38.10 -29.13 10.85
CA ARG A 295 37.66 -30.52 10.63
C ARG A 295 37.14 -30.74 9.21
N MET A 296 36.25 -29.87 8.74
CA MET A 296 35.72 -29.92 7.37
C MET A 296 36.84 -29.76 6.33
N SER A 297 37.81 -28.87 6.57
CA SER A 297 38.94 -28.69 5.66
C SER A 297 39.84 -29.93 5.58
N ASN A 298 39.98 -30.68 6.69
CA ASN A 298 40.72 -31.94 6.68
C ASN A 298 39.96 -33.05 5.95
N GLN A 299 38.62 -33.11 6.06
CA GLN A 299 37.80 -34.06 5.30
C GLN A 299 37.92 -33.85 3.79
N VAL A 300 37.86 -32.59 3.32
CA VAL A 300 38.09 -32.28 1.91
C VAL A 300 39.53 -32.62 1.49
N LYS A 301 40.52 -32.39 2.36
CA LYS A 301 41.94 -32.70 2.09
C LYS A 301 42.22 -34.20 2.03
N GLU A 302 41.50 -35.03 2.78
CA GLU A 302 41.58 -36.50 2.69
C GLU A 302 41.11 -37.01 1.32
N VAL A 303 40.06 -36.40 0.77
CA VAL A 303 39.51 -36.78 -0.55
C VAL A 303 40.31 -36.16 -1.70
N LEU A 304 40.81 -34.94 -1.52
CA LEU A 304 41.56 -34.18 -2.54
C LEU A 304 42.95 -33.76 -2.00
N PRO A 305 43.92 -34.70 -1.94
CA PRO A 305 45.22 -34.46 -1.29
C PRO A 305 46.07 -33.39 -1.98
N ASN A 306 45.88 -33.18 -3.29
CA ASN A 306 46.67 -32.27 -4.11
C ASN A 306 46.21 -30.81 -4.01
N VAL A 307 45.15 -30.50 -3.25
CA VAL A 307 44.58 -29.15 -3.15
C VAL A 307 45.12 -28.45 -1.89
N PRO A 308 45.64 -27.21 -1.98
CA PRO A 308 46.08 -26.46 -0.80
C PRO A 308 44.96 -26.24 0.21
N LEU A 309 45.30 -26.41 1.50
CA LEU A 309 44.33 -26.21 2.60
C LEU A 309 43.77 -24.78 2.62
N ASP A 310 44.54 -23.79 2.18
CA ASP A 310 44.09 -22.39 2.11
C ASP A 310 43.04 -22.14 1.00
N ALA A 311 43.06 -22.94 -0.07
CA ALA A 311 42.01 -22.88 -1.10
C ALA A 311 40.71 -23.54 -0.58
N ILE A 312 40.84 -24.70 0.06
CA ILE A 312 39.73 -25.43 0.68
C ILE A 312 39.03 -24.57 1.74
N ARG A 313 39.79 -23.95 2.66
CA ARG A 313 39.22 -23.12 3.74
C ARG A 313 38.50 -21.88 3.23
N ARG A 314 39.01 -21.25 2.16
CA ARG A 314 38.37 -20.08 1.55
C ARG A 314 37.03 -20.41 0.92
N ASP A 315 36.90 -21.56 0.26
CA ASP A 315 35.62 -21.97 -0.31
C ASP A 315 34.66 -22.48 0.77
N LEU A 316 35.14 -23.28 1.73
CA LEU A 316 34.34 -23.76 2.87
C LEU A 316 33.76 -22.63 3.74
N ALA A 317 34.49 -21.51 3.87
CA ALA A 317 33.99 -20.31 4.55
C ALA A 317 32.81 -19.62 3.82
N ARG A 318 32.55 -20.00 2.56
CA ARG A 318 31.48 -19.47 1.72
C ARG A 318 30.37 -20.48 1.44
N THR A 319 30.70 -21.77 1.30
CA THR A 319 29.76 -22.85 0.97
C THR A 319 29.22 -23.61 2.18
N TRP A 320 29.99 -23.70 3.26
CA TRP A 320 29.61 -24.32 4.54
C TRP A 320 29.23 -25.79 4.41
N ASP A 321 29.68 -26.42 3.33
CA ASP A 321 29.37 -27.79 2.95
C ASP A 321 30.62 -28.42 2.28
N VAL A 322 30.98 -29.60 2.75
CA VAL A 322 32.15 -30.37 2.28
C VAL A 322 31.92 -30.88 0.86
N ASP A 323 30.74 -31.40 0.56
CA ASP A 323 30.44 -32.03 -0.72
C ASP A 323 30.35 -30.98 -1.83
N LEU A 324 29.72 -29.84 -1.54
CA LEU A 324 29.63 -28.73 -2.47
C LEU A 324 31.01 -28.12 -2.76
N THR A 325 31.89 -28.04 -1.76
CA THR A 325 33.27 -27.58 -1.98
C THR A 325 34.09 -28.57 -2.79
N ILE A 326 33.93 -29.89 -2.59
CA ILE A 326 34.56 -30.91 -3.44
C ILE A 326 34.12 -30.72 -4.89
N THR A 327 32.82 -30.56 -5.14
CA THR A 327 32.27 -30.30 -6.47
C THR A 327 32.84 -29.03 -7.08
N ASN A 328 32.85 -27.90 -6.36
CA ASN A 328 33.39 -26.63 -6.86
C ASN A 328 34.88 -26.72 -7.23
N ILE A 329 35.66 -27.49 -6.47
CA ILE A 329 37.08 -27.69 -6.74
C ILE A 329 37.27 -28.57 -7.99
N LEU A 330 36.47 -29.62 -8.16
CA LEU A 330 36.52 -30.51 -9.33
C LEU A 330 36.03 -29.81 -10.61
N GLU A 331 35.04 -28.93 -10.50
CA GLU A 331 34.50 -28.13 -11.61
C GLU A 331 35.39 -26.91 -11.97
N GLY A 332 36.50 -26.70 -11.23
CA GLY A 332 37.44 -25.62 -11.50
C GLY A 332 36.95 -24.22 -11.10
N LEU A 333 35.90 -24.13 -10.28
CA LEU A 333 35.33 -22.88 -9.79
C LEU A 333 36.17 -22.25 -8.67
N VAL A 334 37.06 -23.03 -8.05
CA VAL A 334 38.02 -22.57 -7.05
C VAL A 334 39.42 -22.52 -7.67
N PRO A 335 40.02 -21.33 -7.87
CA PRO A 335 41.38 -21.23 -8.39
C PRO A 335 42.40 -21.64 -7.32
N PHE A 336 43.17 -22.69 -7.58
CA PHE A 336 44.28 -23.11 -6.74
C PHE A 336 45.45 -23.66 -7.56
N VAL A 337 46.65 -23.67 -6.98
CA VAL A 337 47.84 -24.32 -7.54
C VAL A 337 48.01 -25.67 -6.83
N PRO A 338 48.01 -26.82 -7.52
CA PRO A 338 48.14 -28.11 -6.88
C PRO A 338 49.46 -28.28 -6.14
N GLU A 339 49.41 -28.80 -4.91
CA GLU A 339 50.59 -29.17 -4.15
C GLU A 339 51.18 -30.47 -4.72
N GLY A 340 52.43 -30.44 -5.19
CA GLY A 340 53.16 -31.62 -5.68
C GLY A 340 53.42 -31.72 -7.18
N GLN A 341 52.97 -30.76 -7.99
CA GLN A 341 53.42 -30.60 -9.38
C GLN A 341 54.13 -29.27 -9.54
N GLY A 342 55.41 -29.32 -9.96
CA GLY A 342 56.11 -28.16 -10.51
C GLY A 342 55.35 -27.58 -11.71
N PRO A 343 55.61 -26.33 -12.10
CA PRO A 343 54.68 -25.57 -12.94
C PRO A 343 54.54 -26.21 -14.32
N ALA A 344 53.31 -26.55 -14.72
CA ALA A 344 53.02 -26.97 -16.09
C ALA A 344 51.69 -26.38 -16.61
N VAL A 345 51.88 -25.27 -17.34
CA VAL A 345 51.28 -24.92 -18.65
C VAL A 345 49.75 -24.89 -18.78
N SER A 346 49.25 -23.67 -19.06
CA SER A 346 47.89 -23.41 -19.53
C SER A 346 47.60 -24.14 -20.85
N SER A 347 46.53 -24.92 -20.91
CA SER A 347 45.94 -25.36 -22.18
C SER A 347 44.61 -24.63 -22.39
N ARG A 348 44.72 -23.53 -23.14
CA ARG A 348 43.63 -22.79 -23.77
C ARG A 348 43.03 -23.69 -24.86
N SER A 349 41.84 -24.26 -24.63
CA SER A 349 41.07 -24.90 -25.70
C SER A 349 40.00 -23.96 -26.23
N GLN A 350 40.03 -23.79 -27.56
CA GLN A 350 39.32 -22.82 -28.38
C GLN A 350 37.82 -23.10 -28.43
N ARG A 351 37.01 -22.05 -28.32
CA ARG A 351 35.59 -22.05 -28.76
C ARG A 351 35.55 -22.12 -30.28
N ASN A 352 34.90 -23.15 -30.81
CA ASN A 352 34.40 -23.19 -32.18
C ASN A 352 33.24 -22.19 -32.33
N THR A 353 33.38 -21.28 -33.29
CA THR A 353 32.29 -20.49 -33.84
C THR A 353 32.13 -20.93 -35.29
N ILE A 354 31.01 -21.58 -35.62
CA ILE A 354 30.55 -21.78 -36.99
C ILE A 354 29.04 -21.52 -36.96
N ASP A 355 28.61 -20.40 -37.57
CA ASP A 355 27.58 -20.38 -38.62
C ASP A 355 27.08 -18.95 -38.90
N GLN A 356 27.58 -18.38 -40.00
CA GLN A 356 26.81 -17.50 -40.89
C GLN A 356 27.32 -17.74 -42.32
N LEU A 357 26.50 -18.39 -43.13
CA LEU A 357 26.29 -18.16 -44.57
C LEU A 357 25.35 -19.26 -45.09
N PHE A 358 24.04 -18.98 -45.11
CA PHE A 358 23.13 -19.15 -46.26
C PHE A 358 21.79 -18.51 -45.94
#